data_AF-A0A945UIY1-F1
#
_entry.id   AF-A0A945UIY1-F1
#
_cell.length_a   1.000
_cell.length_b   1.000
_cell.length_c   1.000
_cell.angle_alpha   90.00
_cell.angle_beta   90.00
_cell.angle_gamma   90.00
#
_symmetry.space_group_name_H-M   'P 1'
#
loop_
_entity.id
_entity.type
_entity.pdbx_description
1 polymer ?
#
loop_
_entity_poly.entity_id
_entity_poly.type
_entity_poly.pdbx_seq_one_letter_code
_entity_poly.pdbx_strand_id
1 'polypeptide(L)'
;MTKFLFDNSFELDADGKVKEDDLPEVLYTEEDIAAARGEAQQIGFAAGKAETLGDIENRAANTLGNMAEALGNIGAQHSQAILLIKQEAAQMAMVIAGKLAPALLQQQPLDEVKGLIEECLKLVPEEPRIVVRVGEMLLDRLKDDVDQLALRGGFQGTVVLLGEPNLVGADCRVEWADGGAERSVEALLQKIETAVGRYCANLNDQFNQIQEAVEAGHDVPGQNNMAADPLDMEQQSDNTVVMAPPPDDDPFPLPPGTEDFGVVEDPLPPLARAASHVPPIPEHTQDAPISVTTEP
;
A
#
# COMPACT_ATOMS: atom_id res chain seq x y z
N MET A 1 -57.20 -29.55 33.94
CA MET A 1 -58.31 -30.15 33.17
C MET A 1 -59.38 -29.10 32.98
N THR A 2 -59.25 -28.28 31.94
CA THR A 2 -60.31 -27.41 31.44
C THR A 2 -61.01 -28.13 30.28
N LYS A 3 -62.34 -28.05 30.32
CA LYS A 3 -63.31 -28.87 29.61
C LYS A 3 -63.52 -28.26 28.23
N PHE A 4 -63.26 -29.02 27.17
CA PHE A 4 -63.60 -28.63 25.79
C PHE A 4 -65.13 -28.41 25.71
N LEU A 5 -65.56 -27.16 25.54
CA LEU A 5 -66.91 -26.82 25.10
C LEU A 5 -66.88 -26.83 23.57
N PHE A 6 -67.34 -27.94 22.99
CA PHE A 6 -67.64 -27.99 21.56
C PHE A 6 -68.87 -27.13 21.30
N ASP A 7 -68.70 -26.07 20.53
CA ASP A 7 -69.76 -25.14 20.11
C ASP A 7 -70.44 -25.64 18.82
N ASN A 8 -70.86 -26.90 18.81
CA ASN A 8 -71.68 -27.46 17.72
C ASN A 8 -72.98 -27.96 18.34
N SER A 9 -74.02 -27.13 18.23
CA SER A 9 -75.37 -27.45 18.68
C SER A 9 -76.08 -28.27 17.60
N PHE A 10 -76.05 -29.58 17.74
CA PHE A 10 -76.81 -30.49 16.89
C PHE A 10 -78.28 -30.51 17.35
N GLU A 11 -79.06 -29.49 16.98
CA GLU A 11 -80.51 -29.57 17.12
C GLU A 11 -81.03 -30.69 16.20
N LEU A 12 -81.93 -31.54 16.71
CA LEU A 12 -82.60 -32.56 15.91
C LEU A 12 -84.04 -32.12 15.62
N ASP A 13 -84.50 -32.35 14.41
CA ASP A 13 -85.88 -32.11 14.02
C ASP A 13 -86.82 -33.19 14.57
N ALA A 14 -88.14 -32.98 14.48
CA ALA A 14 -89.16 -33.84 15.11
C ALA A 14 -89.13 -35.33 14.70
N ASP A 15 -88.40 -35.69 13.63
CA ASP A 15 -88.18 -37.05 13.14
C ASP A 15 -86.78 -37.63 13.49
N GLY A 16 -86.03 -36.98 14.37
CA GLY A 16 -84.75 -37.51 14.89
C GLY A 16 -83.57 -37.41 13.91
N LYS A 17 -83.57 -36.43 13.00
CA LYS A 17 -82.43 -36.09 12.13
C LYS A 17 -81.78 -34.79 12.57
N VAL A 18 -80.45 -34.71 12.45
CA VAL A 18 -79.68 -33.49 12.71
C VAL A 18 -80.15 -32.40 11.74
N LYS A 19 -80.50 -31.25 12.30
CA LYS A 19 -80.86 -30.02 11.57
C LYS A 19 -79.60 -29.54 10.86
N GLU A 20 -79.61 -29.69 9.55
CA GLU A 20 -78.54 -29.20 8.68
C GLU A 20 -78.67 -27.67 8.67
N ASP A 21 -77.80 -26.96 9.39
CA ASP A 21 -77.67 -25.51 9.23
C ASP A 21 -77.43 -25.26 7.75
N ASP A 22 -78.30 -24.46 7.11
CA ASP A 22 -78.13 -23.94 5.75
C ASP A 22 -76.85 -23.08 5.74
N LEU A 23 -75.70 -23.74 5.69
CA LEU A 23 -74.45 -23.12 5.30
C LEU A 23 -74.67 -22.68 3.86
N PRO A 24 -74.67 -21.38 3.55
CA PRO A 24 -74.85 -20.94 2.18
C PRO A 24 -73.77 -21.61 1.32
N GLU A 25 -74.19 -22.34 0.29
CA GLU A 25 -73.26 -22.81 -0.74
C GLU A 25 -72.54 -21.56 -1.26
N VAL A 26 -71.25 -21.44 -0.97
CA VAL A 26 -70.45 -20.32 -1.46
C VAL A 26 -70.29 -20.51 -2.97
N LEU A 27 -71.27 -20.02 -3.72
CA LEU A 27 -71.25 -19.97 -5.17
C LEU A 27 -70.31 -18.82 -5.56
N TYR A 28 -69.02 -19.12 -5.62
CA TYR A 28 -68.05 -18.20 -6.21
C TYR A 28 -68.45 -17.96 -7.67
N THR A 29 -68.73 -16.70 -8.01
CA THR A 29 -69.00 -16.34 -9.39
C THR A 29 -67.69 -16.38 -10.19
N GLU A 30 -67.78 -16.52 -11.52
CA GLU A 30 -66.58 -16.46 -12.38
C GLU A 30 -65.83 -15.13 -12.21
N GLU A 31 -66.54 -14.06 -11.86
CA GLU A 31 -65.99 -12.74 -11.57
C GLU A 31 -65.18 -12.73 -10.26
N ASP A 32 -65.67 -13.38 -9.19
CA ASP A 32 -64.94 -13.51 -7.93
C ASP A 32 -63.63 -14.31 -8.11
N ILE A 33 -63.67 -15.37 -8.92
CA ILE A 33 -62.49 -16.18 -9.24
C ILE A 33 -61.50 -15.37 -10.10
N ALA A 34 -61.98 -14.56 -11.04
CA ALA A 34 -61.14 -13.70 -11.86
C ALA A 34 -60.49 -12.58 -11.03
N ALA A 35 -61.22 -11.96 -10.12
CA ALA A 35 -60.72 -10.95 -9.18
C ALA A 35 -59.64 -11.54 -8.27
N ALA A 36 -59.90 -12.69 -7.64
CA ALA A 36 -58.93 -13.38 -6.79
C ALA A 36 -57.65 -13.79 -7.56
N ARG A 37 -57.77 -14.20 -8.83
CA ARG A 37 -56.60 -14.47 -9.69
C ARG A 37 -55.81 -13.21 -10.01
N GLY A 38 -56.48 -12.09 -10.28
CA GLY A 38 -55.84 -10.80 -10.52
C GLY A 38 -55.04 -10.33 -9.31
N GLU A 39 -55.63 -10.40 -8.11
CA GLU A 39 -54.97 -10.06 -6.85
C GLU A 39 -53.78 -10.99 -6.57
N ALA A 40 -53.95 -12.30 -6.72
CA ALA A 40 -52.86 -13.26 -6.53
C ALA A 40 -51.70 -13.04 -7.52
N GLN A 41 -51.98 -12.69 -8.78
CA GLN A 41 -50.95 -12.34 -9.76
C GLN A 41 -50.22 -11.06 -9.38
N GLN A 42 -50.93 -10.03 -8.89
CA GLN A 42 -50.30 -8.79 -8.44
C GLN A 42 -49.41 -9.01 -7.21
N ILE A 43 -49.88 -9.78 -6.23
CA ILE A 43 -49.10 -10.14 -5.03
C ILE A 43 -47.86 -10.94 -5.43
N GLY A 44 -48.02 -11.96 -6.29
CA GLY A 44 -46.90 -12.78 -6.77
C GLY A 44 -45.89 -11.97 -7.58
N PHE A 45 -46.35 -11.04 -8.42
CA PHE A 45 -45.48 -10.14 -9.17
C PHE A 45 -44.72 -9.17 -8.27
N ALA A 46 -45.40 -8.58 -7.28
CA ALA A 46 -44.77 -7.68 -6.31
C ALA A 46 -43.74 -8.43 -5.44
N ALA A 47 -44.08 -9.63 -4.96
CA ALA A 47 -43.18 -10.48 -4.18
C ALA A 47 -41.95 -10.91 -4.99
N GLY A 48 -42.12 -11.38 -6.23
CA GLY A 48 -41.00 -11.74 -7.09
C GLY A 48 -40.11 -10.56 -7.47
N LYS A 49 -40.70 -9.36 -7.67
CA LYS A 49 -39.92 -8.13 -7.89
C LYS A 49 -39.08 -7.77 -6.66
N ALA A 50 -39.64 -7.89 -5.45
CA ALA A 50 -38.92 -7.61 -4.22
C ALA A 50 -37.77 -8.62 -3.98
N GLU A 51 -38.04 -9.91 -4.17
CA GLU A 51 -37.05 -10.99 -4.03
C GLU A 51 -35.87 -10.81 -5.00
N THR A 52 -36.16 -10.57 -6.28
CA THR A 52 -35.10 -10.36 -7.30
C THR A 52 -34.25 -9.13 -7.03
N LEU A 53 -34.86 -8.04 -6.52
CA LEU A 53 -34.13 -6.83 -6.18
C LEU A 53 -33.21 -7.07 -4.95
N GLY A 54 -33.70 -7.78 -3.93
CA GLY A 54 -32.88 -8.20 -2.79
C GLY A 54 -31.73 -9.13 -3.18
N ASP A 55 -31.97 -10.07 -4.10
CA ASP A 55 -30.93 -10.96 -4.64
C ASP A 55 -29.83 -10.18 -5.38
N ILE A 56 -30.22 -9.16 -6.16
CA ILE A 56 -29.27 -8.30 -6.88
C ILE A 56 -28.44 -7.49 -5.86
N GLU A 57 -29.09 -6.90 -4.86
CA GLU A 57 -28.41 -6.14 -3.80
C GLU A 57 -27.42 -7.02 -3.02
N ASN A 58 -27.82 -8.23 -2.62
CA ASN A 58 -26.94 -9.18 -1.92
C ASN A 58 -25.76 -9.60 -2.79
N ARG A 59 -25.99 -9.89 -4.08
CA ARG A 59 -24.92 -10.22 -5.03
C ARG A 59 -23.97 -9.04 -5.24
N ALA A 60 -24.50 -7.82 -5.33
CA ALA A 60 -23.69 -6.61 -5.45
C ALA A 60 -22.84 -6.38 -4.19
N ALA A 61 -23.43 -6.49 -3.00
CA ALA A 61 -22.73 -6.37 -1.73
C ALA A 61 -21.60 -7.41 -1.58
N ASN A 62 -21.88 -8.67 -1.89
CA ASN A 62 -20.87 -9.74 -1.86
C ASN A 62 -19.74 -9.50 -2.86
N THR A 63 -20.06 -9.05 -4.08
CA THR A 63 -19.05 -8.75 -5.10
C THR A 63 -18.16 -7.59 -4.66
N LEU A 64 -18.75 -6.53 -4.12
CA LEU A 64 -18.02 -5.37 -3.58
C LEU A 64 -17.15 -5.75 -2.39
N GLY A 65 -17.65 -6.62 -1.50
CA GLY A 65 -16.87 -7.18 -0.38
C GLY A 65 -15.64 -7.94 -0.86
N ASN A 66 -15.81 -8.85 -1.83
CA ASN A 66 -14.71 -9.60 -2.43
C ASN A 66 -13.69 -8.69 -3.13
N MET A 67 -14.16 -7.63 -3.81
CA MET A 67 -13.28 -6.63 -4.44
C MET A 67 -12.48 -5.83 -3.41
N ALA A 68 -13.11 -5.42 -2.31
CA ALA A 68 -12.43 -4.71 -1.24
C ALA A 68 -11.34 -5.57 -0.59
N GLU A 69 -11.62 -6.86 -0.33
CA GLU A 69 -10.65 -7.81 0.18
C GLU A 69 -9.48 -8.02 -0.80
N ALA A 70 -9.78 -8.23 -2.10
CA ALA A 70 -8.76 -8.40 -3.12
C ALA A 70 -7.84 -7.16 -3.25
N LEU A 71 -8.40 -5.96 -3.21
CA LEU A 71 -7.63 -4.72 -3.22
C LEU A 71 -6.77 -4.56 -1.95
N GLY A 72 -7.30 -4.93 -0.78
CA GLY A 72 -6.55 -4.97 0.47
C GLY A 72 -5.34 -5.91 0.38
N ASN A 73 -5.55 -7.12 -0.14
CA ASN A 73 -4.49 -8.12 -0.35
C ASN A 73 -3.40 -7.62 -1.32
N ILE A 74 -3.79 -7.01 -2.43
CA ILE A 74 -2.84 -6.42 -3.40
C ILE A 74 -2.04 -5.30 -2.73
N GLY A 75 -2.68 -4.42 -1.95
CA GLY A 75 -2.01 -3.34 -1.24
C GLY A 75 -0.97 -3.83 -0.23
N ALA A 76 -1.30 -4.89 0.51
CA ALA A 76 -0.37 -5.51 1.45
C ALA A 76 0.81 -6.18 0.73
N GLN A 77 0.56 -6.96 -0.32
CA GLN A 77 1.60 -7.59 -1.14
C GLN A 77 2.53 -6.56 -1.79
N HIS A 78 1.98 -5.46 -2.28
CA HIS A 78 2.76 -4.37 -2.86
C HIS A 78 3.68 -3.73 -1.81
N SER A 79 3.15 -3.48 -0.62
CA SER A 79 3.92 -2.92 0.49
C SER A 79 5.07 -3.86 0.91
N GLN A 80 4.79 -5.16 1.03
CA GLN A 80 5.78 -6.19 1.29
C GLN A 80 6.87 -6.25 0.21
N ALA A 81 6.49 -6.21 -1.07
CA ALA A 81 7.44 -6.22 -2.19
C ALA A 81 8.37 -4.99 -2.14
N ILE A 82 7.85 -3.80 -1.83
CA ILE A 82 8.67 -2.60 -1.65
C ILE A 82 9.69 -2.78 -0.53
N LEU A 83 9.28 -3.35 0.61
CA LEU A 83 10.18 -3.57 1.74
C LEU A 83 11.32 -4.53 1.39
N LEU A 84 11.02 -5.62 0.69
CA LEU A 84 12.02 -6.57 0.20
C LEU A 84 13.02 -5.90 -0.77
N ILE A 85 12.52 -5.15 -1.75
CA ILE A 85 13.38 -4.43 -2.70
C ILE A 85 14.31 -3.44 -1.97
N LYS A 86 13.79 -2.72 -0.97
CA LYS A 86 14.61 -1.80 -0.16
C LYS A 86 15.70 -2.53 0.62
N GLN A 87 15.37 -3.69 1.19
CA GLN A 87 16.34 -4.51 1.93
C GLN A 87 17.43 -5.07 1.01
N GLU A 88 17.05 -5.66 -0.13
CA GLU A 88 17.99 -6.19 -1.12
C GLU A 88 18.91 -5.10 -1.67
N ALA A 89 18.35 -3.92 -1.99
CA ALA A 89 19.12 -2.78 -2.45
C ALA A 89 20.15 -2.31 -1.40
N ALA A 90 19.75 -2.22 -0.13
CA ALA A 90 20.65 -1.84 0.95
C ALA A 90 21.79 -2.86 1.16
N GLN A 91 21.48 -4.16 1.10
CA GLN A 91 22.49 -5.22 1.20
C GLN A 91 23.45 -5.22 0.01
N MET A 92 22.93 -5.05 -1.21
CA MET A 92 23.74 -4.95 -2.42
C MET A 92 24.67 -3.74 -2.36
N ALA A 93 24.16 -2.58 -1.93
CA ALA A 93 24.96 -1.37 -1.74
C ALA A 93 26.10 -1.60 -0.73
N MET A 94 25.83 -2.31 0.37
CA MET A 94 26.85 -2.65 1.38
C MET A 94 27.95 -3.54 0.79
N VAL A 95 27.58 -4.55 -0.02
CA VAL A 95 28.55 -5.44 -0.69
C VAL A 95 29.40 -4.66 -1.69
N ILE A 96 28.80 -3.76 -2.46
CA ILE A 96 29.51 -2.90 -3.41
C ILE A 96 30.48 -1.98 -2.65
N ALA A 97 29.99 -1.29 -1.62
CA ALA A 97 30.81 -0.40 -0.81
C ALA A 97 31.99 -1.13 -0.15
N GLY A 98 31.75 -2.32 0.42
CA GLY A 98 32.79 -3.14 1.04
C GLY A 98 33.87 -3.60 0.05
N LYS A 99 33.56 -3.73 -1.24
CA LYS A 99 34.54 -4.06 -2.28
C LYS A 99 35.29 -2.84 -2.81
N LEU A 100 34.60 -1.71 -2.99
CA LEU A 100 35.17 -0.52 -3.62
C LEU A 100 35.92 0.37 -2.63
N ALA A 101 35.40 0.56 -1.42
CA ALA A 101 35.98 1.49 -0.46
C ALA A 101 37.44 1.15 -0.08
N PRO A 102 37.82 -0.10 0.22
CA PRO A 102 39.21 -0.42 0.53
C PRO A 102 40.15 -0.13 -0.65
N ALA A 103 39.73 -0.43 -1.88
CA ALA A 103 40.53 -0.19 -3.07
C ALA A 103 40.74 1.32 -3.33
N LEU A 104 39.70 2.14 -3.13
CA LEU A 104 39.79 3.60 -3.27
C LEU A 104 40.68 4.22 -2.18
N LEU A 105 40.53 3.78 -0.94
CA LEU A 105 41.35 4.26 0.19
C LEU A 105 42.83 3.89 0.02
N GLN A 106 43.15 2.78 -0.63
CA GLN A 106 44.53 2.40 -0.96
C GLN A 106 45.15 3.26 -2.06
N GLN A 107 44.36 3.86 -2.95
CA GLN A 107 44.88 4.71 -4.02
C GLN A 107 45.31 6.09 -3.52
N GLN A 108 44.57 6.65 -2.56
CA GLN A 108 44.82 8.00 -2.03
C GLN A 108 44.79 8.06 -0.49
N PRO A 109 45.59 7.24 0.22
CA PRO A 109 45.57 7.21 1.68
C PRO A 109 46.06 8.53 2.30
N LEU A 110 46.98 9.21 1.60
CA LEU A 110 47.56 10.48 2.05
C LEU A 110 46.53 11.60 2.07
N ASP A 111 45.67 11.70 1.05
CA ASP A 111 44.66 12.77 0.95
C ASP A 111 43.60 12.65 2.05
N GLU A 112 43.21 11.42 2.41
CA GLU A 112 42.28 11.14 3.51
C GLU A 112 42.86 11.58 4.87
N VAL A 113 44.14 11.27 5.12
CA VAL A 113 44.82 11.67 6.35
C VAL A 113 44.98 13.20 6.42
N LYS A 114 45.36 13.84 5.31
CA LYS A 114 45.44 15.31 5.22
C LYS A 114 44.08 15.95 5.53
N GLY A 115 43.00 15.41 4.97
CA GLY A 115 41.65 15.88 5.22
C GLY A 115 41.29 15.87 6.70
N LEU A 116 41.59 14.78 7.42
CA LEU A 116 41.37 14.72 8.87
C LEU A 116 42.22 15.73 9.61
N ILE A 117 43.52 15.85 9.28
CA ILE A 117 44.41 16.82 9.93
C ILE A 117 43.87 18.24 9.73
N GLU A 118 43.46 18.61 8.52
CA GLU A 118 42.89 19.93 8.23
C GLU A 118 41.60 20.20 9.00
N GLU A 119 40.73 19.21 9.15
CA GLU A 119 39.51 19.33 9.95
C GLU A 119 39.85 19.55 11.43
N CYS A 120 40.78 18.77 11.98
CA CYS A 120 41.23 18.95 13.36
C CYS A 120 41.90 20.30 13.60
N LEU A 121 42.79 20.76 12.70
CA LEU A 121 43.45 22.06 12.83
C LEU A 121 42.46 23.24 12.86
N LYS A 122 41.34 23.12 12.13
CA LYS A 122 40.24 24.11 12.16
C LYS A 122 39.40 24.01 13.43
N LEU A 123 39.23 22.80 13.96
CA LEU A 123 38.43 22.54 15.15
C LEU A 123 39.10 23.07 16.41
N VAL A 124 40.42 22.97 16.49
CA VAL A 124 41.20 23.32 17.70
C VAL A 124 42.37 24.29 17.41
N PRO A 125 42.08 25.54 16.99
CA PRO A 125 43.12 26.48 16.57
C PRO A 125 43.99 27.01 17.73
N GLU A 126 43.49 26.99 18.97
CA GLU A 126 44.19 27.50 20.16
C GLU A 126 45.07 26.45 20.84
N GLU A 127 45.01 25.19 20.41
CA GLU A 127 45.80 24.12 21.02
C GLU A 127 47.30 24.35 20.76
N PRO A 128 48.16 24.34 21.80
CA PRO A 128 49.58 24.62 21.62
C PRO A 128 50.31 23.47 20.92
N ARG A 129 49.77 22.25 21.00
CA ARG A 129 50.40 21.05 20.45
C ARG A 129 49.36 20.03 19.99
N ILE A 130 49.51 19.57 18.76
CA ILE A 130 48.75 18.45 18.18
C ILE A 130 49.73 17.34 17.82
N VAL A 131 49.39 16.10 18.17
CA VAL A 131 50.16 14.91 17.83
C VAL A 131 49.38 14.10 16.79
N VAL A 132 49.99 13.85 15.64
CA VAL A 132 49.40 13.09 14.53
C VAL A 132 50.15 11.77 14.39
N ARG A 133 49.46 10.66 14.65
CA ARG A 133 49.95 9.29 14.52
C ARG A 133 49.45 8.70 13.20
N VAL A 134 50.36 8.20 12.39
CA VAL A 134 50.09 7.66 11.04
C VAL A 134 50.91 6.41 10.79
N GLY A 135 50.55 5.62 9.77
CA GLY A 135 51.38 4.50 9.33
C GLY A 135 52.78 4.96 8.90
N GLU A 136 53.81 4.15 9.19
CA GLU A 136 55.22 4.48 8.90
C GLU A 136 55.45 4.84 7.41
N MET A 137 54.71 4.20 6.49
CA MET A 137 54.80 4.46 5.06
C MET A 137 54.35 5.86 4.63
N LEU A 138 53.51 6.53 5.43
CA LEU A 138 52.99 7.87 5.15
C LEU A 138 53.77 8.98 5.87
N LEU A 139 54.56 8.64 6.89
CA LEU A 139 55.21 9.60 7.78
C LEU A 139 56.07 10.60 7.01
N ASP A 140 56.99 10.11 6.18
CA ASP A 140 57.92 10.97 5.43
C ASP A 140 57.19 11.87 4.44
N ARG A 141 56.16 11.34 3.77
CA ARG A 141 55.37 12.11 2.79
C ARG A 141 54.54 13.20 3.46
N LEU A 142 53.94 12.90 4.61
CA LEU A 142 53.13 13.87 5.36
C LEU A 142 53.98 14.97 5.98
N LYS A 143 55.25 14.70 6.32
CA LYS A 143 56.14 15.69 6.92
C LYS A 143 56.31 16.94 6.06
N ASP A 144 56.42 16.76 4.75
CA ASP A 144 56.57 17.88 3.80
C ASP A 144 55.28 18.70 3.66
N ASP A 145 54.12 18.07 3.91
CA ASP A 145 52.82 18.68 3.73
C ASP A 145 52.24 19.31 5.01
N VAL A 146 52.54 18.75 6.18
CA VAL A 146 51.89 19.12 7.45
C VAL A 146 52.15 20.58 7.82
N ASP A 147 53.34 21.09 7.53
CA ASP A 147 53.70 22.48 7.81
C ASP A 147 52.88 23.44 6.92
N GLN A 148 52.63 23.04 5.66
CA GLN A 148 51.76 23.81 4.76
C GLN A 148 50.30 23.73 5.19
N LEU A 149 49.84 22.58 5.67
CA LEU A 149 48.49 22.42 6.20
C LEU A 149 48.25 23.27 7.44
N ALA A 150 49.20 23.27 8.38
CA ALA A 150 49.17 24.12 9.57
C ALA A 150 49.13 25.60 9.20
N LEU A 151 49.99 26.03 8.26
CA LEU A 151 50.03 27.41 7.78
C LEU A 151 48.71 27.81 7.11
N ARG A 152 48.15 26.96 6.23
CA ARG A 152 46.88 27.22 5.54
C ARG A 152 45.68 27.23 6.49
N GLY A 153 45.74 26.41 7.54
CA GLY A 153 44.75 26.38 8.61
C GLY A 153 44.86 27.53 9.60
N GLY A 154 45.93 28.34 9.55
CA GLY A 154 46.19 29.40 10.53
C GLY A 154 46.53 28.87 11.93
N PHE A 155 46.98 27.63 12.03
CA PHE A 155 47.31 26.98 13.29
C PHE A 155 48.63 27.54 13.83
N GLN A 156 48.59 28.07 15.06
CA GLN A 156 49.75 28.72 15.68
C GLN A 156 50.56 27.80 16.60
N GLY A 157 50.04 26.60 16.88
CA GLY A 157 50.71 25.59 17.68
C GLY A 157 51.74 24.76 16.91
N THR A 158 52.26 23.73 17.57
CA THR A 158 53.20 22.78 16.96
C THR A 158 52.50 21.47 16.59
N VAL A 159 52.65 21.02 15.34
CA VAL A 159 52.19 19.70 14.89
C VAL A 159 53.35 18.70 14.98
N VAL A 160 53.15 17.59 15.70
CA VAL A 160 54.14 16.53 15.87
C VAL A 160 53.65 15.27 15.16
N LEU A 161 54.37 14.84 14.13
CA LEU A 161 54.09 13.60 13.41
C LEU A 161 54.81 12.41 14.04
N LEU A 162 54.10 11.30 14.24
CA LEU A 162 54.62 10.04 14.76
C LEU A 162 54.21 8.89 13.83
N GLY A 163 55.17 8.04 13.46
CA GLY A 163 54.90 6.80 12.74
C GLY A 163 54.53 5.68 13.73
N GLU A 164 53.47 4.94 13.44
CA GLU A 164 53.08 3.75 14.17
C GLU A 164 52.98 2.53 13.24
N PRO A 165 53.56 1.38 13.62
CA PRO A 165 53.55 0.19 12.78
C PRO A 165 52.18 -0.51 12.71
N ASN A 166 51.29 -0.22 13.67
CA ASN A 166 49.95 -0.82 13.73
C ASN A 166 48.94 -0.10 12.83
N LEU A 167 49.26 1.11 12.34
CA LEU A 167 48.37 1.90 11.48
C LEU A 167 48.73 1.65 10.01
N VAL A 168 47.71 1.37 9.18
CA VAL A 168 47.91 0.99 7.78
C VAL A 168 47.03 1.85 6.86
N GLY A 169 47.55 2.18 5.68
CA GLY A 169 46.79 2.92 4.68
C GLY A 169 46.33 4.29 5.19
N ALA A 170 45.02 4.53 5.18
CA ALA A 170 44.41 5.80 5.59
C ALA A 170 44.11 5.90 7.10
N ASP A 171 44.52 4.90 7.90
CA ASP A 171 44.32 4.93 9.35
C ASP A 171 45.24 5.95 10.03
N CYS A 172 44.66 6.78 10.88
CA CYS A 172 45.41 7.80 11.60
C CYS A 172 44.70 8.24 12.89
N ARG A 173 45.47 8.83 13.80
CA ARG A 173 44.97 9.37 15.06
C ARG A 173 45.57 10.74 15.32
N VAL A 174 44.73 11.69 15.66
CA VAL A 174 45.11 13.07 15.98
C VAL A 174 44.76 13.31 17.45
N GLU A 175 45.72 13.68 18.28
CA GLU A 175 45.56 13.86 19.73
C GLU A 175 46.01 15.28 20.13
N TRP A 176 45.26 15.93 21.01
CA TRP A 176 45.59 17.21 21.65
C TRP A 176 45.26 17.13 23.15
N ALA A 177 45.43 18.21 23.91
CA ALA A 177 45.32 18.17 25.37
C ALA A 177 43.91 17.75 25.85
N ASP A 178 42.88 18.32 25.22
CA ASP A 178 41.48 18.15 25.62
C ASP A 178 40.72 17.07 24.82
N GLY A 179 41.40 16.30 23.96
CA GLY A 179 40.73 15.27 23.17
C GLY A 179 41.55 14.69 22.02
N GLY A 180 40.84 14.02 21.11
CA GLY A 180 41.43 13.44 19.92
C GLY A 180 40.39 13.03 18.88
N ALA A 181 40.86 12.84 17.66
CA ALA A 181 40.11 12.28 16.55
C ALA A 181 40.84 11.03 16.04
N GLU A 182 40.08 10.00 15.69
CA GLU A 182 40.62 8.77 15.13
C GLU A 182 39.88 8.41 13.86
N ARG A 183 40.64 8.08 12.83
CA ARG A 183 40.15 7.45 11.63
C ARG A 183 40.66 6.01 11.60
N SER A 184 39.72 5.09 11.69
CA SER A 184 39.93 3.67 11.46
C SER A 184 38.97 3.22 10.38
N VAL A 185 39.53 2.72 9.27
CA VAL A 185 38.75 2.20 8.14
C VAL A 185 37.89 1.02 8.60
N GLU A 186 38.45 0.14 9.43
CA GLU A 186 37.70 -0.99 10.01
C GLU A 186 36.53 -0.50 10.86
N ALA A 187 36.76 0.42 11.80
CA ALA A 187 35.70 0.94 12.65
C ALA A 187 34.63 1.70 11.85
N LEU A 188 35.01 2.41 10.79
CA LEU A 188 34.07 3.08 9.88
C LEU A 188 33.20 2.07 9.14
N LEU A 189 33.80 1.00 8.58
CA LEU A 189 33.04 -0.06 7.92
C LEU A 189 32.07 -0.75 8.88
N GLN A 190 32.52 -1.09 10.09
CA GLN A 190 31.65 -1.70 11.12
C GLN A 190 30.49 -0.78 11.53
N LYS A 191 30.73 0.54 11.64
CA LYS A 191 29.65 1.52 11.91
C LYS A 191 28.62 1.55 10.78
N ILE A 192 29.08 1.51 9.53
CA ILE A 192 28.20 1.46 8.36
C ILE A 192 27.41 0.14 8.35
N GLU A 193 28.07 -1.00 8.54
CA GLU A 193 27.42 -2.32 8.63
C GLU A 193 26.34 -2.34 9.71
N THR A 194 26.65 -1.80 10.89
CA THR A 194 25.69 -1.72 12.00
C THR A 194 24.51 -0.81 11.66
N ALA A 195 24.74 0.33 11.01
CA ALA A 195 23.68 1.23 10.60
C ALA A 195 22.76 0.59 9.54
N VAL A 196 23.35 -0.03 8.52
CA VAL A 196 22.60 -0.76 7.47
C VAL A 196 21.89 -1.97 8.05
N GLY A 197 22.52 -2.72 8.94
CA GLY A 197 21.90 -3.87 9.64
C GLY A 197 20.67 -3.47 10.45
N ARG A 198 20.75 -2.36 11.20
CA ARG A 198 19.58 -1.81 11.91
C ARG A 198 18.46 -1.38 10.95
N TYR A 199 18.82 -0.76 9.83
CA TYR A 199 17.85 -0.38 8.80
C TYR A 199 17.14 -1.61 8.20
N CYS A 200 17.90 -2.63 7.82
CA CYS A 200 17.36 -3.88 7.29
C CYS A 200 16.49 -4.63 8.31
N ALA A 201 16.89 -4.66 9.59
CA ALA A 201 16.08 -5.25 10.65
C ALA A 201 14.73 -4.54 10.79
N ASN A 202 14.72 -3.21 10.77
CA ASN A 202 13.49 -2.42 10.81
C ASN A 202 12.58 -2.69 9.61
N LEU A 203 13.13 -2.82 8.40
CA LEU A 203 12.34 -3.19 7.21
C LEU A 203 11.73 -4.59 7.36
N ASN A 204 12.48 -5.54 7.92
CA ASN A 204 11.99 -6.89 8.18
C ASN A 204 10.87 -6.91 9.24
N ASP A 205 10.99 -6.10 10.28
CA ASP A 205 9.93 -5.95 11.29
C ASP A 205 8.64 -5.38 10.68
N GLN A 206 8.75 -4.38 9.80
CA GLN A 206 7.61 -3.85 9.05
C GLN A 206 6.99 -4.89 8.13
N PHE A 207 7.81 -5.71 7.47
CA PHE A 207 7.34 -6.78 6.59
C PHE A 207 6.51 -7.79 7.38
N ASN A 208 7.03 -8.25 8.52
CA ASN A 208 6.35 -9.19 9.40
C ASN A 208 5.03 -8.62 9.94
N GLN A 209 5.00 -7.35 10.34
CA GLN A 209 3.77 -6.68 10.79
C GLN A 209 2.69 -6.67 9.71
N ILE A 210 3.05 -6.42 8.45
CA ILE A 210 2.10 -6.46 7.34
C ILE A 210 1.61 -7.90 7.11
N GLN A 211 2.52 -8.88 7.18
CA GLN A 211 2.15 -10.28 7.02
C GLN A 211 1.18 -10.75 8.11
N GLU A 212 1.48 -10.44 9.38
CA GLU A 212 0.60 -10.75 10.52
C GLU A 212 -0.76 -10.06 10.39
N ALA A 213 -0.81 -8.81 9.91
CA ALA A 213 -2.06 -8.08 9.70
C ALA A 213 -2.93 -8.70 8.58
N VAL A 214 -2.30 -9.23 7.52
CA VAL A 214 -3.00 -9.95 6.45
C VAL A 214 -3.56 -11.27 6.97
N GLU A 215 -2.74 -12.06 7.65
CA GLU A 215 -3.14 -13.35 8.22
C GLU A 215 -4.28 -13.18 9.24
N ALA A 216 -4.21 -12.16 10.11
CA ALA A 216 -5.28 -11.84 11.05
C ALA A 216 -6.57 -11.34 10.36
N GLY A 217 -6.47 -10.73 9.17
CA GLY A 217 -7.60 -10.31 8.36
C GLY A 217 -8.32 -11.47 7.65
N HIS A 218 -7.58 -12.52 7.29
CA HIS A 218 -8.14 -13.74 6.67
C HIS A 218 -8.84 -14.68 7.66
N ASP A 219 -8.56 -14.57 8.96
CA ASP A 219 -9.11 -15.43 10.02
C ASP A 219 -10.48 -14.98 10.58
N VAL A 220 -11.14 -13.98 9.97
CA VAL A 220 -12.54 -13.66 10.31
C VAL A 220 -13.43 -14.79 9.77
N PRO A 221 -14.13 -15.57 10.62
CA PRO A 221 -15.02 -16.62 10.15
C PRO A 221 -16.10 -16.00 9.28
N GLY A 222 -16.22 -16.49 8.05
CA GLY A 222 -17.10 -15.93 7.03
C GLY A 222 -18.52 -15.68 7.53
N GLN A 223 -18.97 -14.44 7.38
CA GLN A 223 -20.40 -14.13 7.27
C GLN A 223 -20.89 -14.62 5.90
N ASN A 224 -20.95 -15.93 5.71
CA ASN A 224 -21.67 -16.53 4.60
C ASN A 224 -22.57 -17.64 5.15
N ASN A 225 -23.86 -17.51 4.86
CA ASN A 225 -25.00 -18.36 5.22
C ASN A 225 -25.45 -18.34 6.70
N MET A 226 -26.28 -17.35 7.04
CA MET A 226 -27.56 -17.70 7.63
C MET A 226 -28.64 -17.53 6.57
N ALA A 227 -29.21 -18.65 6.12
CA ALA A 227 -30.52 -18.62 5.51
C ALA A 227 -31.46 -17.98 6.54
N ALA A 228 -32.08 -16.85 6.17
CA ALA A 228 -33.13 -16.27 6.97
C ALA A 228 -34.30 -17.25 6.96
N ASP A 229 -34.56 -17.87 8.11
CA ASP A 229 -35.72 -18.71 8.37
C ASP A 229 -36.96 -17.81 8.33
N PRO A 230 -37.97 -18.06 7.46
CA PRO A 230 -39.04 -17.10 7.24
C PRO A 230 -40.20 -17.35 8.21
N LEU A 231 -40.02 -17.14 9.50
CA LEU A 231 -41.12 -17.13 10.47
C LEU A 231 -40.79 -16.21 11.64
N ASP A 232 -41.10 -14.92 11.49
CA ASP A 232 -41.65 -14.05 12.56
C ASP A 232 -41.83 -12.63 12.01
N MET A 233 -43.01 -12.35 11.45
CA MET A 233 -43.49 -10.98 11.23
C MET A 233 -44.92 -10.88 11.75
N GLU A 234 -45.06 -10.72 13.07
CA GLU A 234 -46.25 -10.09 13.64
C GLU A 234 -45.93 -8.63 14.02
N GLN A 235 -46.68 -7.74 13.35
CA GLN A 235 -47.21 -6.48 13.86
C GLN A 235 -46.22 -5.40 14.34
N GLN A 236 -45.88 -4.51 13.40
CA GLN A 236 -45.78 -3.09 13.72
C GLN A 236 -46.47 -2.27 12.64
N SER A 237 -47.74 -1.98 12.88
CA SER A 237 -48.47 -0.90 12.25
C SER A 237 -47.82 0.42 12.67
N ASP A 238 -47.15 1.09 11.75
CA ASP A 238 -46.97 2.53 11.86
C ASP A 238 -47.29 3.21 10.54
N ASN A 239 -47.90 4.36 10.69
CA ASN A 239 -48.80 5.03 9.77
C ASN A 239 -48.00 5.71 8.65
N THR A 240 -48.17 5.30 7.39
CA THR A 240 -47.68 6.08 6.24
C THR A 240 -48.74 6.21 5.17
N VAL A 241 -49.21 7.45 4.99
CA VAL A 241 -50.10 7.88 3.91
C VAL A 241 -49.38 7.69 2.57
N VAL A 242 -49.91 6.86 1.69
CA VAL A 242 -49.44 6.71 0.31
C VAL A 242 -49.98 7.89 -0.50
N MET A 243 -49.13 8.90 -0.75
CA MET A 243 -49.35 9.88 -1.82
C MET A 243 -48.98 9.23 -3.15
N ALA A 244 -49.87 9.32 -4.14
CA ALA A 244 -49.60 8.87 -5.51
C ALA A 244 -48.36 9.59 -6.09
N PRO A 245 -47.53 8.93 -6.92
CA PRO A 245 -46.38 9.57 -7.54
C PRO A 245 -46.85 10.62 -8.57
N PRO A 246 -46.23 11.82 -8.62
CA PRO A 246 -46.41 12.74 -9.74
C PRO A 246 -45.71 12.19 -10.99
N PRO A 247 -46.13 12.60 -12.20
CA PRO A 247 -45.53 12.12 -13.45
C PRO A 247 -44.10 12.65 -13.61
N ASP A 248 -43.28 11.86 -14.31
CA ASP A 248 -41.86 12.02 -14.61
C ASP A 248 -41.37 13.47 -14.70
N ASP A 249 -40.56 13.89 -13.74
CA ASP A 249 -39.66 15.05 -13.82
C ASP A 249 -38.23 14.55 -13.56
N ASP A 250 -37.31 14.93 -14.47
CA ASP A 250 -35.88 14.57 -14.44
C ASP A 250 -35.27 14.76 -13.04
N PRO A 251 -34.56 13.77 -12.47
CA PRO A 251 -34.09 13.82 -11.08
C PRO A 251 -32.99 14.86 -10.81
N PHE A 252 -32.50 15.58 -11.83
CA PHE A 252 -31.46 16.61 -11.68
C PHE A 252 -31.66 17.79 -12.65
N PRO A 253 -32.52 18.77 -12.33
CA PRO A 253 -32.56 20.00 -13.09
C PRO A 253 -31.29 20.81 -12.81
N LEU A 254 -30.54 21.15 -13.87
CA LEU A 254 -29.38 22.03 -13.76
C LEU A 254 -29.82 23.43 -13.28
N PRO A 255 -29.02 24.09 -12.43
CA PRO A 255 -29.34 25.43 -11.95
C PRO A 255 -29.36 26.45 -13.10
N PRO A 256 -30.27 27.46 -13.06
CA PRO A 256 -30.39 28.45 -14.12
C PRO A 256 -29.11 29.31 -14.20
N GLY A 257 -28.49 29.34 -15.39
CA GLY A 257 -27.23 30.04 -15.65
C GLY A 257 -26.08 29.16 -16.14
N THR A 258 -26.29 27.86 -16.34
CA THR A 258 -25.33 26.97 -17.00
C THR A 258 -25.50 27.05 -18.52
N GLU A 259 -25.07 28.17 -19.09
CA GLU A 259 -24.80 28.25 -20.52
C GLU A 259 -23.58 27.37 -20.85
N ASP A 260 -23.71 26.62 -21.94
CA ASP A 260 -22.68 26.00 -22.78
C ASP A 260 -21.22 26.38 -22.42
N PHE A 261 -20.60 25.61 -21.53
CA PHE A 261 -19.14 25.62 -21.40
C PHE A 261 -18.59 24.58 -22.37
N GLY A 262 -18.27 25.06 -23.57
CA GLY A 262 -17.49 24.33 -24.55
C GLY A 262 -16.23 23.72 -23.92
N VAL A 263 -15.80 22.59 -24.49
CA VAL A 263 -14.61 21.80 -24.12
C VAL A 263 -13.46 22.71 -23.70
N VAL A 264 -13.18 22.78 -22.40
CA VAL A 264 -11.93 23.34 -21.88
C VAL A 264 -10.89 22.24 -22.02
N GLU A 265 -10.07 22.31 -23.06
CA GLU A 265 -8.82 21.55 -23.12
C GLU A 265 -7.92 22.04 -21.97
N ASP A 266 -7.77 21.21 -20.94
CA ASP A 266 -6.77 21.41 -19.90
C ASP A 266 -5.39 20.99 -20.46
N PRO A 267 -4.41 21.89 -20.61
CA PRO A 267 -3.12 21.50 -21.16
C PRO A 267 -2.32 20.72 -20.11
N LEU A 268 -2.13 19.42 -20.37
CA LEU A 268 -1.24 18.54 -19.62
C LEU A 268 0.13 19.20 -19.31
N PRO A 269 0.68 19.03 -18.08
CA PRO A 269 2.00 19.55 -17.73
C PRO A 269 3.11 18.96 -18.62
N PRO A 270 4.20 19.70 -18.88
CA PRO A 270 5.15 19.44 -19.97
C PRO A 270 5.88 18.09 -19.90
N LEU A 271 5.90 17.41 -18.74
CA LEU A 271 6.54 16.09 -18.60
C LEU A 271 5.68 14.95 -19.15
N ALA A 272 4.37 15.13 -19.34
CA ALA A 272 3.49 14.10 -19.91
C ALA A 272 3.48 14.08 -21.45
N ARG A 273 3.99 15.12 -22.14
CA ARG A 273 4.09 15.13 -23.62
C ARG A 273 5.24 14.29 -24.17
N ALA A 274 6.23 13.92 -23.34
CA ALA A 274 7.39 13.16 -23.80
C ALA A 274 7.14 11.65 -23.93
N ALA A 275 6.05 11.12 -23.33
CA ALA A 275 5.78 9.68 -23.30
C ALA A 275 4.76 9.20 -24.36
N SER A 276 4.14 10.10 -25.13
CA SER A 276 3.11 9.76 -26.13
C SER A 276 3.59 9.77 -27.58
N HIS A 277 4.88 9.99 -27.84
CA HIS A 277 5.44 9.81 -29.18
C HIS A 277 6.06 8.42 -29.32
N VAL A 278 5.29 7.52 -29.93
CA VAL A 278 5.81 6.30 -30.54
C VAL A 278 6.71 6.75 -31.71
N PRO A 279 8.01 6.43 -31.73
CA PRO A 279 8.85 6.74 -32.88
C PRO A 279 8.37 5.93 -34.10
N PRO A 280 8.39 6.49 -35.32
CA PRO A 280 7.98 5.76 -36.51
C PRO A 280 8.91 4.56 -36.75
N ILE A 281 8.30 3.40 -37.00
CA ILE A 281 8.99 2.18 -37.42
C ILE A 281 9.67 2.48 -38.76
N PRO A 282 10.97 2.18 -38.95
CA PRO A 282 11.61 2.38 -40.24
C PRO A 282 10.97 1.45 -41.28
N GLU A 283 10.45 2.06 -42.35
CA GLU A 283 9.94 1.34 -43.52
C GLU A 283 11.04 0.46 -44.10
N HIS A 284 10.71 -0.82 -44.27
CA HIS A 284 11.55 -1.79 -44.97
C HIS A 284 11.74 -1.32 -46.42
N THR A 285 12.84 -0.65 -46.68
CA THR A 285 13.29 -0.40 -48.07
C THR A 285 13.86 -1.72 -48.58
N GLN A 286 13.05 -2.40 -49.37
CA GLN A 286 13.48 -3.50 -50.22
C GLN A 286 14.26 -2.91 -51.42
N ASP A 287 15.22 -3.69 -51.92
CA ASP A 287 16.06 -3.49 -53.11
C ASP A 287 17.39 -2.73 -52.98
N ALA A 288 18.44 -3.49 -52.66
CA ALA A 288 19.68 -3.51 -53.46
C ALA A 288 20.45 -4.83 -53.23
N PRO A 289 21.07 -5.43 -54.27
CA PRO A 289 21.61 -6.79 -54.24
C PRO A 289 22.95 -6.87 -53.51
N ILE A 290 23.11 -7.88 -52.66
CA ILE A 290 24.37 -8.20 -52.01
C ILE A 290 25.24 -8.97 -53.01
N SER A 291 26.28 -8.33 -53.53
CA SER A 291 27.35 -9.00 -54.28
C SER A 291 28.15 -9.90 -53.33
N VAL A 292 28.07 -11.21 -53.54
CA VAL A 292 28.95 -12.19 -52.89
C VAL A 292 30.28 -12.20 -53.63
N THR A 293 31.29 -11.54 -53.07
CA THR A 293 32.69 -11.74 -53.45
C THR A 293 33.16 -13.05 -52.86
N THR A 294 33.33 -14.04 -53.73
CA THR A 294 34.15 -15.23 -53.49
C THR A 294 35.56 -14.91 -53.95
N GLU A 295 36.58 -15.24 -53.14
CA GLU A 295 37.92 -15.77 -53.52
C GLU A 295 39.01 -15.38 -52.51
N PRO A 296 40.17 -16.09 -52.49
CA PRO A 296 40.48 -17.40 -53.08
C PRO A 296 40.86 -18.47 -52.05
#